data_AF-A0A3B9TNJ9-F1
#
_entry.id   AF-A0A3B9TNJ9-F1
#
_cell.length_a   1.000
_cell.length_b   1.000
_cell.length_c   1.000
_cell.angle_alpha   90.00
_cell.angle_beta   90.00
_cell.angle_gamma   90.00
#
_symmetry.space_group_name_H-M   'P 1'
#
loop_
_entity.id
_entity.type
_entity.pdbx_description
1 polymer ?
#
loop_
_entity_poly.entity_id
_entity_poly.type
_entity_poly.pdbx_seq_one_letter_code
_entity_poly.pdbx_strand_id
1 'polypeptide(L)'
;MERIKTDFMMGGHKAFGIAKVAAGKTVYLVTSLNDEMVKKLFAVKVHSVEEAIRRIEEEKGNNLKYIVMPQGSLTVPVLNPDSP
;
A
#
# COMPACT_ATOMS: atom_id res chain seq x y z
N MET A 1 -23.41 11.11 18.35
CA MET A 1 -23.73 9.67 18.22
C MET A 1 -24.64 9.35 17.03
N GLU A 2 -25.49 10.26 16.55
CA GLU A 2 -26.39 9.99 15.41
C GLU A 2 -25.68 9.86 14.05
N ARG A 3 -24.72 10.73 13.72
CA ARG A 3 -24.02 10.71 12.42
C ARG A 3 -23.26 9.42 12.08
N ILE A 4 -22.78 8.67 13.08
CA ILE A 4 -22.04 7.41 12.87
C ILE A 4 -23.01 6.25 12.61
N LYS A 5 -24.26 6.34 13.08
CA LYS A 5 -25.28 5.31 12.86
C LYS A 5 -25.96 5.41 11.49
N THR A 6 -25.97 6.58 10.86
CA THR A 6 -26.66 6.81 9.58
C THR A 6 -25.80 6.50 8.33
N ASP A 7 -24.47 6.58 8.43
CA ASP A 7 -23.56 6.35 7.28
C ASP A 7 -22.54 5.23 7.53
N PHE A 8 -22.87 4.27 8.41
CA PHE A 8 -22.02 3.09 8.58
C PHE A 8 -22.05 2.24 7.30
N MET A 9 -21.13 2.51 6.38
CA MET A 9 -20.88 1.66 5.23
C MET A 9 -19.97 0.52 5.66
N MET A 10 -20.49 -0.70 5.60
CA MET A 10 -19.72 -1.91 5.86
C MET A 10 -18.49 -1.93 4.94
N GLY A 11 -17.29 -1.94 5.52
CA GLY A 11 -16.02 -1.91 4.79
C GLY A 11 -15.39 -0.51 4.59
N GLY A 12 -16.15 0.58 4.76
CA GLY A 12 -15.65 1.95 4.53
C GLY A 12 -14.46 2.34 5.38
N HIS A 13 -14.46 1.98 6.67
CA HIS A 13 -13.33 2.25 7.57
C HIS A 13 -12.04 1.51 7.18
N LYS A 14 -12.15 0.31 6.59
CA LYS A 14 -10.98 -0.44 6.07
C LYS A 14 -10.46 0.20 4.78
N ALA A 15 -11.37 0.57 3.89
CA ALA A 15 -11.03 1.28 2.66
C ALA A 15 -10.34 2.62 2.96
N PHE A 16 -10.80 3.36 3.97
CA PHE A 16 -10.14 4.59 4.44
C PHE A 16 -8.72 4.33 4.94
N GLY A 17 -8.49 3.26 5.71
CA GLY A 17 -7.16 2.88 6.17
C GLY A 17 -6.19 2.63 5.02
N ILE A 18 -6.62 1.88 4.00
CA ILE A 18 -5.83 1.59 2.79
C ILE A 18 -5.59 2.89 1.99
N ALA A 19 -6.63 3.68 1.77
CA ALA A 19 -6.54 4.95 1.03
C ALA A 19 -5.62 5.96 1.73
N LYS A 20 -5.65 6.03 3.06
CA LYS A 20 -4.74 6.89 3.84
C LYS A 20 -3.28 6.51 3.64
N VAL A 21 -2.97 5.21 3.57
CA VAL A 21 -1.61 4.75 3.27
C VAL A 21 -1.21 5.12 1.85
N ALA A 22 -2.08 4.85 0.86
CA ALA A 22 -1.83 5.17 -0.54
C ALA A 22 -1.71 6.69 -0.80
N ALA A 23 -2.37 7.54 0.00
CA ALA A 23 -2.23 8.99 -0.09
C ALA A 23 -0.86 9.50 0.40
N GLY A 24 -0.19 8.78 1.31
CA GLY A 24 1.09 9.17 1.89
C GLY A 24 2.31 8.45 1.31
N LYS A 25 2.11 7.47 0.42
CA LYS A 25 3.15 6.58 -0.11
C LYS A 25 2.83 6.21 -1.56
N THR A 26 3.85 6.10 -2.41
CA THR A 26 3.67 5.53 -3.74
C THR A 26 3.50 4.02 -3.63
N VAL A 27 2.38 3.51 -4.15
CA VAL A 27 2.12 2.06 -4.25
C VAL A 27 2.42 1.61 -5.66
N TYR A 28 3.52 0.88 -5.87
CA TYR A 28 3.79 0.20 -7.14
C TYR A 28 3.11 -1.17 -7.11
N LEU A 29 2.33 -1.48 -8.15
CA LEU A 29 1.49 -2.67 -8.19
C LEU A 29 1.82 -3.52 -9.42
N VAL A 30 2.37 -4.71 -9.19
CA VAL A 30 2.52 -5.76 -10.20
C VAL A 30 1.19 -6.51 -10.31
N THR A 31 0.51 -6.36 -11.44
CA THR A 31 -0.84 -6.93 -11.62
C THR A 31 -1.22 -7.08 -13.09
N SER A 32 -2.16 -7.99 -13.36
CA SER A 32 -2.80 -8.15 -14.68
C SER A 32 -3.93 -7.15 -14.94
N LEU A 33 -4.33 -6.35 -13.94
CA LEU A 33 -5.34 -5.31 -14.11
C LEU A 33 -4.92 -4.27 -15.15
N ASN A 34 -5.89 -3.69 -15.85
CA ASN A 34 -5.62 -2.58 -16.78
C ASN A 34 -5.25 -1.28 -16.04
N ASP A 35 -4.67 -0.35 -16.78
CA ASP A 35 -4.08 0.86 -16.21
C ASP A 35 -5.14 1.80 -15.61
N GLU A 36 -6.35 1.82 -16.19
CA GLU A 36 -7.48 2.59 -15.66
C GLU A 36 -7.89 2.09 -14.27
N MET A 37 -7.97 0.78 -14.08
CA MET A 37 -8.29 0.18 -12.79
C MET A 37 -7.18 0.44 -11.77
N VAL A 38 -5.91 0.29 -12.14
CA VAL A 38 -4.78 0.56 -11.23
C VAL A 38 -4.75 2.02 -10.78
N LYS A 39 -5.04 2.95 -11.69
CA LYS A 39 -5.14 4.39 -11.36
C LYS A 39 -6.26 4.66 -10.36
N LYS A 40 -7.42 3.99 -10.49
CA LYS A 40 -8.53 4.09 -9.52
C LYS A 40 -8.17 3.56 -8.13
N LEU A 41 -7.13 2.71 -8.02
CA LEU A 41 -6.60 2.19 -6.75
C LEU A 41 -5.50 3.08 -6.14
N PHE A 42 -5.23 4.26 -6.72
CA PHE A 42 -4.16 5.16 -6.27
C PHE A 42 -2.76 4.53 -6.34
N ALA A 43 -2.55 3.62 -7.29
CA ALA A 43 -1.30 2.91 -7.48
C ALA A 43 -0.67 3.19 -8.86
N VAL A 44 0.60 2.85 -9.00
CA VAL A 44 1.38 2.89 -10.24
C VAL A 44 1.56 1.46 -10.72
N LYS A 45 1.10 1.16 -11.94
CA LYS A 45 1.29 -0.17 -12.52
C LYS A 45 2.73 -0.37 -12.95
N VAL A 46 3.25 -1.56 -12.69
CA VAL A 46 4.57 -2.04 -13.13
C VAL A 46 4.43 -3.49 -13.59
N HIS A 47 5.36 -3.95 -14.44
CA HIS A 47 5.32 -5.29 -15.01
C HIS A 47 6.12 -6.31 -14.20
N SER A 48 7.03 -5.86 -13.33
CA SER A 48 7.79 -6.74 -12.44
C SER A 48 8.24 -6.01 -11.16
N VAL A 49 8.72 -6.78 -10.18
CA VAL A 49 9.26 -6.22 -8.93
C VAL A 49 10.58 -5.49 -9.21
N GLU A 50 11.39 -6.00 -10.12
CA GLU A 50 12.66 -5.40 -10.55
C GLU A 50 12.44 -4.04 -11.21
N GLU A 51 11.39 -3.91 -12.04
CA GLU A 51 11.01 -2.62 -12.61
C GLU A 51 10.63 -1.62 -11.51
N ALA A 52 9.87 -2.06 -10.50
CA ALA A 52 9.49 -1.22 -9.38
C ALA A 52 10.72 -0.73 -8.60
N ILE A 53 11.64 -1.63 -8.25
CA ILE A 53 12.87 -1.32 -7.52
C ILE A 53 13.72 -0.33 -8.30
N ARG A 54 13.94 -0.57 -9.60
CA ARG A 54 14.73 0.34 -10.44
C ARG A 54 14.17 1.76 -10.43
N ARG A 55 12.85 1.91 -10.60
CA ARG A 55 12.19 3.24 -10.55
C ARG A 55 12.36 3.90 -9.18
N ILE A 56 12.23 3.13 -8.09
CA ILE A 56 12.40 3.65 -6.73
C ILE A 56 13.84 4.12 -6.51
N GLU A 57 14.83 3.36 -6.96
CA GLU A 57 16.26 3.70 -6.87
C GLU A 57 16.60 4.95 -7.71
N GLU A 58 16.03 5.08 -8.90
CA GLU A 58 16.14 6.30 -9.73
C GLU A 58 15.57 7.54 -9.02
N GLU A 59 14.44 7.38 -8.30
CA GLU A 59 13.76 8.48 -7.59
C GLU A 59 14.38 8.83 -6.22
N LYS A 60 14.92 7.84 -5.51
CA LYS A 60 15.30 7.95 -4.08
C LYS A 60 16.79 7.73 -3.82
N GLY A 61 17.55 7.29 -4.82
CA GLY A 61 18.95 6.88 -4.71
C GLY A 61 19.11 5.43 -4.23
N ASN A 62 20.36 4.95 -4.22
CA ASN A 62 20.67 3.52 -4.08
C ASN A 62 20.84 3.04 -2.62
N ASN A 63 20.79 3.95 -1.64
CA ASN A 63 20.98 3.58 -0.22
C ASN A 63 19.63 3.33 0.47
N LEU A 64 18.94 2.28 0.04
CA LEU A 64 17.60 1.93 0.50
C LEU A 64 17.64 0.77 1.49
N LYS A 65 16.70 0.78 2.45
CA LYS A 65 16.43 -0.36 3.34
C LYS A 65 15.13 -1.01 2.90
N TYR A 66 15.16 -2.33 2.76
CA TYR A 66 14.02 -3.10 2.29
C TYR A 66 13.49 -3.99 3.42
N ILE A 67 12.16 -4.08 3.52
CA ILE A 67 11.47 -5.09 4.32
C ILE A 67 10.71 -5.96 3.33
N VAL A 68 10.96 -7.26 3.35
CA VAL A 68 10.30 -8.23 2.46
C VAL A 68 9.29 -9.04 3.26
N MET A 69 8.04 -9.06 2.80
CA MET A 69 6.95 -9.86 3.38
C MET A 69 6.39 -10.79 2.29
N PRO A 70 6.92 -12.03 2.16
CA PRO A 70 6.51 -12.94 1.08
C PRO A 70 5.02 -13.29 1.08
N GLN A 71 4.38 -13.29 2.26
CA GLN A 71 2.95 -13.56 2.44
C GLN A 71 2.29 -12.42 3.22
N GLY A 72 2.25 -11.22 2.62
CA GLY A 72 1.79 -10.00 3.29
C GLY A 72 0.36 -10.05 3.84
N SER A 73 -0.55 -10.83 3.24
CA SER A 73 -1.93 -11.00 3.73
C SER A 73 -2.04 -11.84 5.01
N LEU A 74 -1.01 -12.64 5.32
CA LEU A 74 -0.95 -13.52 6.49
C LEU A 74 0.10 -13.05 7.51
N THR A 75 0.73 -11.91 7.26
CA THR A 75 1.80 -11.36 8.10
C THR A 75 1.26 -10.21 8.95
N VAL A 76 1.51 -10.27 10.26
CA VAL A 76 1.24 -9.15 11.17
C VAL A 76 2.59 -8.59 11.63
N PRO A 77 3.05 -7.46 11.08
CA PRO A 77 4.33 -6.87 11.49
C PRO A 77 4.21 -6.32 12.92
N VAL A 78 5.17 -6.67 13.77
CA VAL A 78 5.28 -6.13 15.13
C VAL A 78 6.39 -5.09 15.15
N LEU A 79 6.08 -3.89 15.63
CA LEU A 79 7.09 -2.89 15.94
C LEU A 79 7.65 -3.26 17.32
N ASN A 80 8.87 -3.80 17.34
CA ASN A 80 9.70 -4.14 18.50
C ASN A 80 8.95 -4.35 19.84
N PRO A 81 8.70 -5.59 20.28
CA PRO A 81 7.90 -5.86 21.49
C PRO A 81 8.53 -5.36 22.81
N ASP A 82 9.81 -4.97 22.80
CA ASP A 82 10.56 -4.50 23.97
C ASP A 82 10.82 -2.97 24.00
N SER A 83 10.21 -2.19 23.10
CA SER A 83 10.16 -0.73 23.26
C SER A 83 9.04 -0.36 24.25
N PRO A 84 9.28 0.44 25.30
CA PRO A 84 8.26 0.77 26.30
C PRO A 84 7.03 1.47 25.70
#